data_AF-A0A521J991-F1
#
_entry.id   AF-A0A521J991-F1
#
_cell.length_a   1.000
_cell.length_b   1.000
_cell.length_c   1.000
_cell.angle_alpha   90.00
_cell.angle_beta   90.00
_cell.angle_gamma   90.00
#
_symmetry.space_group_name_H-M   'P 1'
#
loop_
_entity.id
_entity.type
_entity.pdbx_description
1 polymer ?
#
loop_
_entity_poly.entity_id
_entity_poly.type
_entity_poly.pdbx_seq_one_letter_code
_entity_poly.pdbx_strand_id
1 'polypeptide(L)' 'MNRKRKAIIAANEISEMKTYTLGGYSQKVLIEGRKRTNPIVIFIHGGPGSPIPFNEGCRGLFPEMTDQVTMVYWDLQK' A
#
# COMPACT_ATOMS: atom_id res chain seq x y z
N MET A 1 -14.83 -10.62 0.45
CA MET A 1 -14.09 -9.48 1.06
C MET A 1 -14.96 -8.85 2.15
N ASN A 2 -14.41 -8.62 3.36
CA ASN A 2 -15.16 -8.11 4.53
C ASN A 2 -15.74 -6.70 4.28
N ARG A 3 -17.02 -6.48 4.62
CA ARG A 3 -17.73 -5.18 4.49
C ARG A 3 -16.99 -4.02 5.17
N LYS A 4 -16.38 -4.28 6.33
CA LYS A 4 -15.56 -3.30 7.07
C LYS A 4 -14.32 -2.88 6.27
N ARG A 5 -13.60 -3.84 5.68
CA ARG A 5 -12.40 -3.55 4.87
C ARG A 5 -12.73 -2.73 3.62
N LYS A 6 -13.86 -3.03 2.97
CA LYS A 6 -14.33 -2.24 1.82
C LYS A 6 -14.65 -0.79 2.22
N ALA A 7 -15.26 -0.58 3.39
CA ALA A 7 -15.54 0.75 3.90
C ALA A 7 -14.26 1.55 4.22
N ILE A 8 -13.25 0.90 4.81
CA ILE A 8 -11.93 1.52 5.05
C ILE A 8 -11.29 1.97 3.73
N ILE A 9 -11.22 1.07 2.75
CA ILE A 9 -10.65 1.36 1.43
C ILE A 9 -11.40 2.53 0.75
N ALA A 10 -12.72 2.51 0.80
CA ALA A 10 -13.56 3.56 0.19
C ALA A 10 -13.45 4.91 0.91
N ALA A 11 -13.02 4.93 2.17
CA ALA A 11 -12.81 6.16 2.92
C ALA A 11 -11.50 6.86 2.58
N ASN A 12 -10.55 6.17 1.94
CA ASN A 12 -9.27 6.74 1.52
C ASN A 12 -9.44 7.60 0.26
N GLU A 13 -8.97 8.85 0.31
CA GLU A 13 -8.90 9.73 -0.87
C GLU A 13 -7.95 9.20 -1.95
N ILE A 14 -6.95 8.42 -1.54
CA ILE A 14 -6.04 7.68 -2.43
C ILE A 14 -6.05 6.21 -2.04
N SER A 15 -6.37 5.36 -3.02
CA SER A 15 -6.35 3.91 -2.89
C SER A 15 -6.05 3.29 -4.26
N GLU A 16 -4.78 3.24 -4.62
CA GLU A 16 -4.30 2.91 -5.97
C GLU A 16 -3.33 1.73 -5.93
N MET A 17 -3.45 0.82 -6.89
CA MET A 17 -2.43 -0.21 -7.15
C MET A 17 -1.80 0.10 -8.50
N LYS A 18 -0.46 0.21 -8.51
CA LYS A 18 0.34 0.47 -9.70
C LYS A 18 1.37 -0.64 -9.88
N THR A 19 1.76 -0.84 -11.13
CA THR A 19 2.83 -1.75 -11.49
C THR A 19 3.86 -0.97 -12.29
N TYR A 20 5.13 -1.08 -11.90
CA TYR A 20 6.26 -0.45 -12.58
C TYR A 20 7.26 -1.50 -13.04
N THR A 21 7.88 -1.27 -14.18
CA THR A 21 9.00 -2.10 -14.64
C THR A 21 10.31 -1.36 -14.36
N LEU A 22 11.17 -1.95 -13.53
CA LEU A 22 12.48 -1.40 -13.18
C LEU A 22 13.55 -2.49 -13.27
N GLY A 23 14.61 -2.24 -14.05
CA GLY A 23 15.68 -3.21 -14.26
C GLY A 23 15.23 -4.54 -14.89
N GLY A 24 14.11 -4.53 -15.64
CA GLY A 24 13.51 -5.74 -16.22
C GLY A 24 12.56 -6.51 -15.30
N TYR A 25 12.41 -6.09 -14.04
CA TYR A 25 11.52 -6.73 -13.07
C TYR A 25 10.25 -5.92 -12.85
N SER A 26 9.12 -6.62 -12.71
CA SER A 26 7.82 -6.02 -12.41
C SER A 26 7.67 -5.77 -10.91
N GLN A 27 7.30 -4.56 -10.51
CA GLN A 27 7.21 -4.14 -9.12
C GLN A 27 5.81 -3.61 -8.85
N LYS A 28 5.16 -4.12 -7.80
CA LYS A 28 3.82 -3.66 -7.42
C LYS A 28 3.92 -2.62 -6.33
N VAL A 29 3.18 -1.54 -6.50
CA VAL A 29 3.11 -0.44 -5.56
C VAL A 29 1.67 -0.19 -5.19
N LEU A 30 1.34 -0.46 -3.93
CA LEU A 30 0.05 -0.09 -3.36
C LEU A 30 0.19 1.26 -2.65
N ILE A 31 -0.72 2.18 -2.91
CA ILE A 31 -0.76 3.51 -2.31
C ILE A 31 -2.09 3.66 -1.59
N GLU A 32 -2.06 3.90 -0.28
CA GLU A 32 -3.24 4.09 0.56
C GLU A 32 -3.06 5.33 1.44
N GLY A 33 -4.03 6.25 1.43
CA GLY A 33 -3.99 7.43 2.28
C GLY A 33 -5.37 8.07 2.44
N ARG A 34 -5.69 8.49 3.66
CA ARG A 34 -6.97 9.12 3.97
C ARG A 34 -7.10 10.49 3.32
N LYS A 35 -6.00 11.25 3.22
CA LYS A 35 -5.96 12.58 2.63
C LYS A 35 -4.77 12.72 1.69
N ARG A 36 -4.95 13.41 0.55
CA ARG A 36 -3.85 13.69 -0.41
C ARG A 36 -2.73 14.56 0.16
N THR A 37 -3.02 15.30 1.24
CA THR A 37 -2.07 16.18 1.92
C THR A 37 -1.25 15.46 2.99
N ASN A 38 -1.52 14.19 3.28
CA ASN A 38 -0.78 13.44 4.29
C ASN A 38 0.69 13.27 3.86
N PRO A 39 1.66 13.35 4.79
CA PRO A 39 3.05 13.02 4.50
C PRO A 39 3.16 11.58 3.98
N ILE A 40 4.10 11.36 3.07
CA ILE A 40 4.29 10.06 2.40
C ILE A 40 5.29 9.22 3.19
N VAL A 41 4.95 7.96 3.44
CA VAL A 41 5.86 6.96 4.00
C VAL A 41 5.96 5.79 3.03
N ILE A 42 7.18 5.50 2.59
CA ILE A 42 7.47 4.39 1.68
C ILE A 42 7.97 3.19 2.48
N PHE A 43 7.28 2.08 2.35
CA PHE A 43 7.63 0.80 2.95
C PHE A 43 8.30 -0.07 1.90
N ILE A 44 9.57 -0.40 2.16
CA ILE A 44 10.38 -1.30 1.35
C ILE A 44 10.79 -2.45 2.25
N HIS A 45 10.60 -3.69 1.79
CA HIS A 45 11.07 -4.87 2.51
C HIS A 45 12.24 -5.55 1.78
N GLY A 46 13.01 -6.33 2.53
CA GLY A 46 14.00 -7.26 1.97
C GLY A 46 13.34 -8.52 1.40
N GLY A 47 14.13 -9.55 1.14
CA GLY A 47 13.62 -10.85 0.67
C GLY A 47 14.12 -12.03 1.51
N PRO A 48 13.66 -13.26 1.17
CA PRO A 48 12.64 -13.55 0.16
C PRO A 48 11.20 -13.40 0.69
N GLY A 49 10.26 -13.06 -0.20
CA GLY A 49 8.81 -13.05 0.06
C GLY A 49 8.20 -11.66 0.25
N SER A 50 6.91 -11.63 0.58
CA SER A 50 6.09 -10.43 0.76
C SER A 50 5.64 -10.33 2.23
N PRO A 51 6.43 -9.72 3.13
CA PRO A 51 6.10 -9.64 4.54
C PRO A 51 4.98 -8.63 4.80
N ILE A 52 4.02 -8.99 5.65
CA ILE A 52 3.12 -8.03 6.29
C ILE A 52 3.95 -7.32 7.39
N PRO A 53 3.86 -5.99 7.56
CA PRO A 53 2.92 -5.06 6.94
C PRO A 53 3.46 -4.31 5.72
N PHE A 54 4.40 -4.85 4.95
CA PHE A 54 5.15 -4.10 3.94
C PHE A 54 4.79 -4.45 2.49
N ASN A 55 3.67 -5.15 2.26
CA ASN A 55 3.23 -5.61 0.95
C ASN A 55 1.83 -5.10 0.56
N GLU A 56 1.41 -5.34 -0.69
CA GLU A 56 0.08 -4.95 -1.18
C GLU A 56 -1.10 -5.70 -0.53
N GLY A 57 -0.84 -6.86 0.08
CA GLY A 57 -1.81 -7.60 0.88
C GLY A 57 -2.35 -6.81 2.09
N CYS A 58 -1.68 -5.72 2.45
CA CYS A 58 -2.02 -4.85 3.58
C CYS A 58 -3.15 -3.85 3.29
N ARG A 59 -3.69 -3.80 2.06
CA ARG A 59 -4.71 -2.81 1.64
C ARG A 59 -5.89 -2.68 2.59
N GLY A 60 -6.01 -1.57 3.32
CA GLY A 60 -7.10 -1.37 4.29
C GLY A 60 -7.00 -2.20 5.58
N LEU A 61 -5.79 -2.69 5.95
CA LEU A 61 -5.53 -3.32 7.25
C LEU A 61 -5.10 -2.32 8.34
N PHE A 62 -4.56 -1.16 7.96
CA PHE A 62 -4.00 -0.17 8.90
C PHE A 62 -4.68 1.20 8.76
N PRO A 63 -6.01 1.31 9.03
CA PRO A 63 -6.73 2.56 8.87
C PRO A 63 -6.15 3.72 9.70
N GLU A 64 -5.68 3.44 10.92
CA GLU A 64 -5.09 4.43 11.83
C GLU A 64 -3.79 5.02 11.28
N MET A 65 -3.05 4.25 10.47
CA MET A 65 -1.86 4.72 9.78
C MET A 65 -2.26 5.55 8.55
N THR A 66 -3.21 5.08 7.74
CA THR A 66 -3.67 5.82 6.55
C THR A 66 -4.32 7.16 6.91
N ASP A 67 -4.87 7.30 8.11
CA ASP A 67 -5.40 8.56 8.64
C ASP A 67 -4.28 9.61 8.88
N GLN A 68 -3.06 9.18 9.16
CA GLN A 68 -1.92 10.05 9.48
C GLN A 68 -0.92 10.23 8.33
N VAL A 69 -0.69 9.17 7.54
CA VAL A 69 0.30 9.14 6.46
C VAL A 69 -0.30 8.53 5.19
N THR A 70 0.25 8.90 4.03
CA THR A 70 0.04 8.14 2.80
C THR A 70 1.03 6.98 2.79
N MET A 71 0.54 5.78 2.98
CA MET A 71 1.32 4.55 2.97
C MET A 71 1.58 4.10 1.54
N VAL A 72 2.86 3.91 1.19
CA VAL A 72 3.28 3.37 -0.11
C VAL A 72 3.96 2.03 0.15
N TYR A 73 3.29 0.93 -0.15
CA TYR A 73 3.84 -0.43 -0.04
C TYR A 73 4.50 -0.80 -1.36
N TRP A 74 5.81 -0.99 -1.35
CA TRP A 74 6.59 -1.31 -2.53
C TRP A 74 7.05 -2.77 -2.49
N ASP A 75 6.32 -3.64 -3.20
CA ASP A 75 6.60 -5.07 -3.24
C ASP A 75 7.33 -5.45 -4.55
N LEU A 76 8.48 -6.08 -4.38
CA LEU A 76 9.27 -6.64 -5.47
C LEU A 76 8.76 -8.05 -5.80
N GLN A 77 8.09 -8.19 -6.94
CA GLN A 77 7.76 -9.51 -7.48
C GLN A 77 8.89 -9.95 -8.41
N LYS A 78 9.51 -11.10 -8.10
CA LYS A 78 10.39 -11.80 -9.04
C LYS A 78 9.57 -12.57 -10.06
#